data_AF-A0A971PIU7-F1
#
_entry.id   AF-A0A971PIU7-F1
#
_cell.length_a   1.000
_cell.length_b   1.000
_cell.length_c   1.000
_cell.angle_alpha   90.00
_cell.angle_beta   90.00
_cell.angle_gamma   90.00
#
_symmetry.space_group_name_H-M   'P 1'
#
loop_
_entity.id
_entity.type
_entity.pdbx_description
1 polymer ?
#
loop_
_entity_poly.entity_id
_entity_poly.type
_entity_poly.pdbx_seq_one_letter_code
_entity_poly.pdbx_strand_id
1 'polypeptide(L)' 'MADIRVGDLVSWQTGQKTKVGVVRALNEDGSCTVDMSTPAGRFEERIGAARLTRLTSTVEPAQEPPAPGCACAGPADD' A
#
# COMPACT_ATOMS: atom_id res chain seq x y z
N MET A 1 16.88 -11.61 7.33
CA MET A 1 16.49 -10.27 6.80
C MET A 1 15.07 -10.39 6.29
N ALA A 2 14.19 -9.42 6.60
CA ALA A 2 12.87 -9.39 5.98
C ALA A 2 13.06 -9.25 4.46
N ASP A 3 12.47 -10.17 3.68
CA ASP A 3 12.49 -10.17 2.21
C ASP A 3 11.59 -9.01 1.71
N ILE A 4 12.12 -7.79 1.80
CA ILE A 4 11.46 -6.56 1.38
C ILE A 4 11.90 -6.26 -0.05
N ARG A 5 10.96 -6.08 -0.97
CA ARG A 5 11.24 -5.75 -2.38
C ARG A 5 10.62 -4.42 -2.77
N VAL A 6 11.10 -3.86 -3.88
CA VAL A 6 10.46 -2.70 -4.50
C VAL A 6 9.03 -3.09 -4.89
N GLY A 7 8.07 -2.25 -4.51
CA GLY A 7 6.64 -2.49 -4.68
C GLY A 7 5.94 -3.12 -3.47
N ASP A 8 6.67 -3.58 -2.44
CA ASP A 8 6.03 -4.10 -1.23
C ASP A 8 5.38 -2.97 -0.41
N LEU A 9 4.20 -3.27 0.13
CA LEU A 9 3.56 -2.44 1.13
C LEU A 9 4.16 -2.73 2.50
N VAL A 10 4.79 -1.72 3.08
CA VAL A 10 5.51 -1.81 4.33
C VAL A 10 4.92 -0.85 5.35
N SER A 11 5.02 -1.22 6.62
CA SER A 11 4.71 -0.36 7.75
C SER A 11 5.90 -0.22 8.68
N TRP A 12 5.97 0.91 9.36
CA TRP A 12 6.98 1.15 10.38
C TRP A 12 6.43 2.07 11.45
N GLN A 13 7.03 1.99 12.63
CA GLN A 13 6.72 2.89 13.74
C GLN A 13 7.61 4.12 13.68
N THR A 14 6.97 5.30 13.70
CA THR A 14 7.62 6.59 13.89
C THR A 14 7.08 7.24 15.17
N GLY A 15 7.91 7.24 16.22
CA GLY A 15 7.47 7.63 17.55
C GLY A 15 6.29 6.79 18.03
N GLN A 16 5.14 7.42 18.22
CA GLN A 16 3.89 6.78 18.68
C GLN A 16 2.91 6.45 17.53
N LYS A 17 3.29 6.67 16.27
CA LYS A 17 2.41 6.47 15.11
C LYS A 17 2.95 5.37 14.21
N THR A 18 2.07 4.54 13.68
CA THR A 18 2.40 3.61 12.60
C THR A 18 2.17 4.30 11.27
N LYS A 19 3.23 4.37 10.45
CA LYS A 19 3.16 4.82 9.06
C LYS A 19 3.12 3.62 8.13
N VAL A 20 2.52 3.81 6.97
CA VAL A 20 2.41 2.81 5.90
C VAL A 20 2.80 3.48 4.58
N GLY A 21 3.53 2.75 3.74
CA GLY A 21 3.94 3.22 2.43
C GLY A 21 4.47 2.08 1.56
N VAL A 22 4.79 2.40 0.31
CA VAL A 22 5.27 1.43 -0.69
C VAL A 22 6.75 1.62 -0.93
N VAL A 23 7.51 0.52 -0.93
CA VAL A 23 8.95 0.59 -1.19
C VAL A 23 9.21 0.97 -2.64
N ARG A 24 9.90 2.09 -2.85
CA ARG A 24 10.23 2.62 -4.18
C ARG A 24 11.65 2.28 -4.61
N ALA A 25 12.59 2.20 -3.65
CA ALA A 25 13.98 1.83 -3.92
C ALA A 25 14.61 1.11 -2.72
N LEU A 26 15.55 0.22 -3.02
CA LEU A 26 16.43 -0.40 -2.03
C LEU A 26 17.83 0.19 -2.20
N ASN A 27 18.43 0.65 -1.10
CA ASN A 27 19.78 1.19 -1.07
C ASN A 27 20.75 0.08 -0.60
N GLU A 28 21.98 0.08 -1.12
CA GLU A 28 23.01 -0.91 -0.78
C GLU A 28 23.42 -0.92 0.70
N ASP A 29 23.19 0.22 1.38
CA ASP A 29 23.38 0.41 2.82
C ASP A 29 22.34 -0.36 3.67
N GLY A 30 21.34 -1.00 3.05
CA GLY A 30 20.28 -1.73 3.75
C GLY A 30 19.11 -0.84 4.19
N SER A 31 19.07 0.41 3.71
CA SER A 31 17.92 1.31 3.82
C SER A 31 17.03 1.25 2.58
N CYS A 32 15.73 1.49 2.74
CA CYS A 32 14.74 1.55 1.68
C CYS A 32 14.15 2.95 1.60
N THR A 33 13.85 3.40 0.39
CA THR A 33 13.05 4.60 0.16
C THR A 33 11.60 4.17 0.06
N VAL A 34 10.74 4.72 0.90
CA VAL A 34 9.32 4.38 0.97
C VAL A 34 8.50 5.61 0.57
N ASP A 35 7.60 5.41 -0.39
CA ASP A 35 6.65 6.41 -0.87
C ASP A 35 5.34 6.29 -0.06
N MET A 36 4.95 7.38 0.59
CA MET A 36 3.73 7.50 1.37
C MET A 36 2.75 8.39 0.62
N SER A 37 1.62 7.82 0.22
CA SER A 37 0.53 8.59 -0.37
C SER A 37 -0.46 8.97 0.73
N THR A 38 -0.46 10.23 1.14
CA THR A 38 -1.41 10.78 2.11
C THR A 38 -2.39 11.71 1.38
N PRO A 39 -3.57 12.03 1.96
CA PRO A 39 -4.47 13.03 1.38
C PRO A 39 -3.82 14.43 1.24
N ALA A 40 -2.74 14.72 1.97
CA ALA A 40 -1.99 15.95 1.85
C ALA A 40 -0.98 15.95 0.69
N GLY A 41 -0.70 14.78 0.10
CA GLY A 41 0.28 14.61 -0.97
C GLY A 41 1.12 13.35 -0.82
N ARG A 42 2.05 13.17 -1.75
CA ARG A 42 3.06 12.11 -1.72
C ARG A 42 4.31 12.57 -1.01
N PHE A 43 4.85 11.72 -0.15
CA PHE A 43 6.06 11.95 0.62
C PHE A 43 7.00 10.77 0.49
N GLU A 44 8.29 11.03 0.32
CA GLU A 44 9.32 9.99 0.26
C GLU A 44 10.16 10.02 1.54
N GLU A 45 10.28 8.89 2.22
CA GLU A 45 11.04 8.75 3.46
C GLU A 45 12.04 7.59 3.36
N ARG A 46 13.28 7.81 3.79
CA ARG A 46 14.34 6.78 3.79
C ARG A 46 14.44 6.12 5.15
N ILE A 47 14.25 4.81 5.20
CA ILE A 47 14.20 4.02 6.44
C ILE A 47 14.97 2.72 6.31
N GLY A 48 15.69 2.33 7.38
CA GLY A 48 16.36 1.03 7.44
C GLY A 48 15.39 -0.13 7.25
N ALA A 49 15.70 -1.06 6.34
CA ALA A 49 14.87 -2.23 6.06
C ALA A 49 14.58 -3.06 7.33
N ALA A 50 15.52 -3.07 8.27
CA ALA A 50 15.38 -3.73 9.57
C ALA A 50 14.24 -3.17 10.44
N ARG A 51 13.78 -1.93 10.19
CA ARG A 51 12.65 -1.29 10.90
C ARG A 51 11.33 -1.43 10.15
N LEU A 52 11.34 -1.94 8.92
CA LEU A 52 10.15 -2.15 8.12
C LEU A 52 9.51 -3.49 8.45
N THR A 53 8.20 -3.48 8.62
CA THR A 53 7.36 -4.67 8.70
C THR A 53 6.57 -4.79 7.41
N ARG A 54 6.84 -5.84 6.63
CA ARG A 54 6.07 -6.16 5.41
C ARG A 54 4.64 -6.52 5.80
N LEU A 55 3.67 -5.73 5.34
CA LEU A 55 2.26 -5.98 5.63
C LEU A 55 1.66 -6.95 4.62
N THR A 56 1.80 -6.64 3.33
CA THR A 56 1.26 -7.44 2.22
C THR A 56 2.18 -7.31 1.01
N SER A 57 2.50 -8.42 0.34
CA SER A 57 2.92 -8.32 -1.06
C SER A 57 1.69 -8.21 -1.92
N THR A 58 1.45 -7.03 -2.46
CA THR A 58 0.29 -6.79 -3.31
C THR A 58 0.58 -7.35 -4.70
N VAL A 59 0.29 -8.63 -4.90
CA VAL A 59 -0.41 -9.04 -6.11
C VAL A 59 -1.88 -8.88 -5.77
N GLU A 60 -2.45 -7.79 -6.29
CA GLU A 60 -3.89 -7.45 -6.39
C GLU A 60 -4.70 -7.35 -5.07
N PRO A 61 -5.40 -6.23 -4.82
CA PRO A 61 -6.58 -6.31 -3.98
C PRO A 61 -7.58 -7.20 -4.71
N ALA A 62 -7.93 -8.35 -4.13
CA ALA A 62 -9.17 -9.02 -4.47
C ALA A 62 -10.33 -8.10 -4.06
N GLN A 63 -10.59 -7.08 -4.88
CA GLN A 63 -11.87 -6.40 -4.88
C GLN A 63 -12.82 -7.42 -5.50
N GLU A 64 -13.51 -8.18 -4.65
CA GLU A 64 -14.61 -9.04 -5.06
C GLU A 64 -15.48 -8.25 -6.04
N PRO A 65 -15.78 -8.80 -7.24
CA PRO A 65 -16.67 -8.11 -8.17
C PRO A 65 -18.00 -7.85 -7.44
N PRO A 66 -18.58 -6.65 -7.52
CA PRO A 66 -19.89 -6.40 -6.95
C PRO A 66 -20.86 -7.45 -7.51
N ALA A 67 -21.54 -8.16 -6.62
CA ALA A 67 -22.44 -9.26 -6.96
C ALA A 67 -23.40 -8.85 -8.10
N PRO A 68 -23.64 -9.71 -9.12
CA PRO A 68 -24.65 -9.44 -10.13
C PRO A 68 -26.02 -9.67 -9.48
N GLY A 69 -26.64 -8.61 -8.97
CA GLY A 69 -27.88 -8.79 -8.21
C GLY A 69 -28.56 -7.51 -7.76
N CYS A 70 -29.05 -6.73 -8.71
CA CYS A 70 -30.34 -6.06 -8.53
C CYS A 70 -30.93 -5.73 -9.90
N ALA A 71 -31.72 -6.66 -10.43
CA ALA A 71 -32.65 -6.39 -11.50
C ALA A 71 -33.79 -5.52 -10.92
N CYS A 72 -33.69 -4.20 -11.08
CA CYS A 72 -34.87 -3.35 -11.00
C CYS A 72 -35.34 -3.09 -12.44
N ALA A 73 -36.29 -3.91 -12.86
CA ALA A 73 -36.98 -3.77 -14.13
C ALA A 73 -37.88 -2.52 -14.12
N GLY A 74 -37.54 -1.54 -14.95
CA GLY A 74 -38.47 -0.58 -15.59
C GLY A 74 -39.30 0.37 -14.70
N PRO A 75 -40.13 1.25 -15.30
CA PRO A 75 -40.48 1.27 -16.72
C PRO A 75 -39.92 2.46 -17.50
N ALA A 76 -39.80 2.22 -18.81
CA ALA A 76 -39.78 3.25 -19.82
C ALA A 76 -41.09 4.04 -19.82
N ASP A 77 -41.05 5.31 -20.21
CA ASP A 77 -41.78 5.87 -21.35
C ASP A 77 -42.09 7.36 -21.12
N ASP A 78 -41.78 8.14 -22.17
CA ASP A 78 -42.27 9.48 -22.57
C ASP A 78 -42.36 10.63 -21.54
#